data_AF-A0A6L8MWL1-F1
#
_entry.id   AF-A0A6L8MWL1-F1
#
_cell.length_a   1.000
_cell.length_b   1.000
_cell.length_c   1.000
_cell.angle_alpha   90.00
_cell.angle_beta   90.00
_cell.angle_gamma   90.00
#
_symmetry.space_group_name_H-M   'P 1'
#
loop_
_entity.id
_entity.type
_entity.pdbx_description
1 polymer ?
#
loop_
_entity_poly.entity_id
_entity_poly.type
_entity_poly.pdbx_seq_one_letter_code
_entity_poly.pdbx_strand_id
1 'polypeptide(L)'
;MDNWTIQEAKDYAECIEQIAELPWCDGNIAGLGISYYAIMQWAVAAQCPPHLKAIIPFEGASDLYREFARHGGIGSDFVNVWYPLQVAAVQNGLGRFGQFGTISQDYLSGPQTLSKKSLIQNRRNYFEEIAENELIDADVYQRRQIDLSQIDIPVLSCGNWGGNALHLRGNTEGYLAIPSKDKFLEIHGLEHFTEFYTDYGRTMQQAFLDHYLKGKTTWHQAPVHLRLRNVDGSFTDRDEQEWPLARTQWTKYYLQQDGSLSVNASDDFQLPFQADSAGLNFFTEPLTEEREITGPAAASLLVSSSTQDADIFITLRVLDPHGNDISFVAANDPHGVVATGWLRASHRKLDTEKACLTVPTIRTMNCNL
;
A
#
# COMPACT_ATOMS: atom_id res chain seq x y z
N MET A 1 11.00 16.07 14.62
CA MET A 1 10.41 15.56 13.37
C MET A 1 10.24 14.06 13.52
N ASP A 2 8.98 13.68 13.58
CA ASP A 2 8.49 12.36 13.92
C ASP A 2 7.27 12.12 13.04
N ASN A 3 7.44 11.31 12.01
CA ASN A 3 6.52 11.19 10.87
C ASN A 3 5.47 10.10 11.09
N TRP A 4 4.32 10.25 10.44
CA TRP A 4 3.18 9.35 10.41
C TRP A 4 2.67 9.04 11.82
N THR A 5 2.46 10.08 12.61
CA THR A 5 1.99 9.95 14.01
C THR A 5 0.56 10.46 14.17
N ILE A 6 -0.09 10.03 15.26
CA ILE A 6 -1.38 10.60 15.67
C ILE A 6 -1.28 12.10 15.96
N GLN A 7 -0.12 12.59 16.43
CA GLN A 7 0.06 14.03 16.62
C GLN A 7 0.03 14.77 15.28
N GLU A 8 0.71 14.27 14.26
CA GLU A 8 0.69 14.87 12.92
C GLU A 8 -0.72 14.85 12.31
N ALA A 9 -1.52 13.80 12.58
CA ALA A 9 -2.91 13.74 12.18
C ALA A 9 -3.78 14.80 12.88
N LYS A 10 -3.54 15.05 14.18
CA LYS A 10 -4.22 16.12 14.93
C LYS A 10 -3.84 17.50 14.41
N ASP A 11 -2.56 17.74 14.15
CA ASP A 11 -2.07 19.00 13.58
C ASP A 11 -2.71 19.23 12.19
N TYR A 12 -2.86 18.17 11.39
CA TYR A 12 -3.57 18.25 10.11
C TYR A 12 -5.07 18.56 10.31
N ALA A 13 -5.74 17.94 11.28
CA ALA A 13 -7.13 18.25 11.62
C ALA A 13 -7.30 19.72 12.06
N GLU A 14 -6.39 20.24 12.88
CA GLU A 14 -6.39 21.66 13.26
C GLU A 14 -6.23 22.59 12.04
N CYS A 15 -5.35 22.23 11.10
CA CYS A 15 -5.22 22.97 9.84
C CYS A 15 -6.52 22.99 9.03
N ILE A 16 -7.24 21.86 8.96
CA ILE A 16 -8.54 21.78 8.28
C ILE A 16 -9.54 22.74 8.91
N GLU A 17 -9.66 22.72 10.24
CA GLU A 17 -10.62 23.59 10.94
C GLU A 17 -10.26 25.07 10.82
N GLN A 18 -8.97 25.43 10.86
CA GLN A 18 -8.53 26.82 10.64
C GLN A 18 -8.79 27.28 9.19
N ILE A 19 -8.59 26.41 8.20
CA ILE A 19 -8.89 26.73 6.80
C ILE A 19 -10.40 26.95 6.60
N ALA A 20 -11.24 26.17 7.29
CA ALA A 20 -12.69 26.28 7.21
C ALA A 20 -13.22 27.64 7.71
N GLU A 21 -12.49 28.32 8.60
CA GLU A 21 -12.84 29.66 9.09
C GLU A 21 -12.50 30.79 8.10
N LEU A 22 -11.73 30.52 7.04
CA LEU A 22 -11.30 31.54 6.10
C LEU A 22 -12.45 31.98 5.19
N PRO A 23 -12.56 33.28 4.85
CA PRO A 23 -13.73 33.85 4.15
C PRO A 23 -13.94 33.33 2.72
N TRP A 24 -12.96 32.64 2.15
CA TRP A 24 -13.01 32.04 0.81
C TRP A 24 -13.32 30.54 0.86
N CYS A 25 -13.37 29.93 2.04
CA CYS A 25 -13.78 28.55 2.23
C CYS A 25 -15.28 28.52 2.55
N ASP A 26 -16.01 27.59 1.92
CA ASP A 26 -17.44 27.34 2.19
C ASP A 26 -17.66 26.31 3.31
N GLY A 27 -16.59 25.91 4.00
CA GLY A 27 -16.60 24.89 5.05
C GLY A 27 -16.53 23.44 4.55
N ASN A 28 -16.43 23.22 3.23
CA ASN A 28 -16.31 21.89 2.65
C ASN A 28 -14.87 21.62 2.17
N ILE A 29 -14.10 20.90 2.99
CA ILE A 29 -12.69 20.58 2.70
C ILE A 29 -12.57 19.10 2.33
N ALA A 30 -11.69 18.77 1.38
CA ALA A 30 -11.31 17.40 1.09
C ALA A 30 -9.79 17.21 1.18
N GLY A 31 -9.40 15.98 1.54
CA GLY A 31 -8.05 15.49 1.31
C GLY A 31 -7.89 15.03 -0.14
N LEU A 32 -6.80 15.42 -0.77
CA LEU A 32 -6.35 14.88 -2.05
C LEU A 32 -4.83 14.96 -2.08
N GLY A 33 -4.19 13.86 -2.47
CA GLY A 33 -2.75 13.81 -2.58
C GLY A 33 -2.28 12.38 -2.74
N ILE A 34 -1.00 12.27 -3.09
CA ILE A 34 -0.33 11.01 -3.40
C ILE A 34 0.67 10.61 -2.32
N SER A 35 0.88 9.30 -2.14
CA SER A 35 1.93 8.76 -1.26
C SER A 35 1.77 9.22 0.18
N TYR A 36 2.75 9.93 0.76
CA TYR A 36 2.67 10.43 2.13
C TYR A 36 1.46 11.34 2.38
N TYR A 37 1.04 12.13 1.39
CA TYR A 37 -0.19 12.91 1.50
C TYR A 37 -1.43 12.00 1.56
N ALA A 38 -1.43 10.87 0.84
CA ALA A 38 -2.50 9.86 0.92
C ALA A 38 -2.49 9.10 2.25
N ILE A 39 -1.30 8.75 2.75
CA ILE A 39 -1.12 8.14 4.08
C ILE A 39 -1.76 9.02 5.16
N MET A 40 -1.45 10.31 5.15
CA MET A 40 -1.96 11.25 6.14
C MET A 40 -3.47 11.51 6.01
N GLN A 41 -4.07 11.28 4.84
CA GLN A 41 -5.53 11.35 4.66
C GLN A 41 -6.26 10.29 5.48
N TRP A 42 -5.76 9.04 5.51
CA TRP A 42 -6.31 8.00 6.39
C TRP A 42 -6.22 8.42 7.87
N ALA A 43 -5.07 8.95 8.27
CA ALA A 43 -4.82 9.33 9.66
C ALA A 43 -5.69 10.50 10.13
N VAL A 44 -5.81 11.56 9.31
CA VAL A 44 -6.60 12.75 9.64
C VAL A 44 -8.10 12.48 9.59
N ALA A 45 -8.57 11.67 8.64
CA ALA A 45 -9.99 11.30 8.57
C ALA A 45 -10.43 10.52 9.82
N ALA A 46 -9.54 9.68 10.37
CA ALA A 46 -9.79 8.97 11.64
C ALA A 46 -9.84 9.91 12.87
N GLN A 47 -9.43 11.19 12.75
CA GLN A 47 -9.64 12.20 13.79
C GLN A 47 -11.03 12.87 13.70
N CYS A 48 -11.82 12.55 12.67
CA CYS A 48 -13.16 13.07 12.44
C CYS A 48 -13.30 14.61 12.45
N PRO A 49 -12.42 15.39 11.79
CA PRO A 49 -12.58 16.85 11.72
C PRO A 49 -13.90 17.23 11.01
N PRO A 50 -14.77 18.05 11.63
CA PRO A 50 -16.11 18.36 11.10
C PRO A 50 -16.14 18.91 9.69
N HIS A 51 -15.12 19.65 9.25
CA HIS A 51 -15.09 20.28 7.92
C HIS A 51 -14.45 19.41 6.83
N LEU A 52 -13.87 18.24 7.18
CA LEU A 52 -13.40 17.27 6.19
C LEU A 52 -14.59 16.45 5.67
N LYS A 53 -14.95 16.67 4.41
CA LYS A 53 -16.14 16.08 3.78
C LYS A 53 -15.82 14.88 2.89
N ALA A 54 -14.58 14.73 2.45
CA ALA A 54 -14.16 13.61 1.62
C ALA A 54 -12.63 13.44 1.63
N ILE A 55 -12.14 12.25 1.30
CA ILE A 55 -10.71 12.02 1.03
C ILE A 55 -10.51 11.20 -0.26
N ILE A 56 -9.40 11.46 -0.94
CA ILE A 56 -8.90 10.69 -2.08
C ILE A 56 -7.46 10.23 -1.75
N PRO A 57 -7.30 9.16 -0.95
CA PRO A 57 -5.99 8.57 -0.71
C PRO A 57 -5.49 7.88 -1.99
N PHE A 58 -4.76 8.64 -2.81
CA PHE A 58 -4.19 8.18 -4.07
C PHE A 58 -2.83 7.52 -3.81
N GLU A 59 -2.76 6.20 -3.94
CA GLU A 59 -1.61 5.37 -3.56
C GLU A 59 -1.12 5.70 -2.14
N GLY A 60 -1.90 5.30 -1.13
CA GLY A 60 -1.67 5.61 0.29
C GLY A 60 -1.65 4.39 1.19
N ALA A 61 -0.52 4.17 1.87
CA ALA A 61 -0.42 3.15 2.91
C ALA A 61 -1.28 3.53 4.14
N SER A 62 -1.77 2.53 4.88
CA SER A 62 -2.62 2.67 6.07
C SER A 62 -2.06 1.97 7.31
N ASP A 63 -1.12 1.05 7.13
CA ASP A 63 -0.45 0.30 8.20
C ASP A 63 1.07 0.44 8.05
N LEU A 64 1.66 1.30 8.88
CA LEU A 64 3.08 1.56 8.82
C LEU A 64 3.93 0.30 9.02
N TYR A 65 3.51 -0.65 9.86
CA TYR A 65 4.29 -1.86 10.10
C TYR A 65 4.31 -2.74 8.87
N ARG A 66 3.14 -3.08 8.33
CA ARG A 66 2.98 -4.12 7.28
C ARG A 66 3.29 -3.63 5.86
N GLU A 67 3.33 -2.32 5.66
CA GLU A 67 3.32 -1.74 4.32
C GLU A 67 4.56 -0.89 4.05
N PHE A 68 5.17 -0.35 5.11
CA PHE A 68 6.25 0.64 4.98
C PHE A 68 7.53 0.20 5.66
N ALA A 69 7.45 -0.12 6.96
CA ALA A 69 8.61 -0.47 7.77
C ALA A 69 9.04 -1.92 7.54
N ARG A 70 8.08 -2.84 7.36
CA ARG A 70 8.35 -4.27 7.23
C ARG A 70 7.38 -4.96 6.26
N HIS A 71 7.86 -5.97 5.55
CA HIS A 71 7.04 -6.84 4.70
C HIS A 71 7.10 -8.26 5.23
N GLY A 72 5.97 -8.77 5.75
CA GLY A 72 5.94 -10.09 6.40
C GLY A 72 6.89 -10.25 7.59
N GLY A 73 7.22 -9.15 8.29
CA GLY A 73 8.18 -9.12 9.40
C GLY A 73 9.62 -8.77 9.00
N ILE A 74 9.95 -8.81 7.71
CA ILE A 74 11.28 -8.48 7.18
C ILE A 74 11.44 -6.95 7.11
N GLY A 75 12.57 -6.42 7.59
CA GLY A 75 12.88 -4.98 7.53
C GLY A 75 12.93 -4.44 6.10
N SER A 76 12.25 -3.31 5.85
CA SER A 76 12.25 -2.61 4.57
C SER A 76 13.35 -1.54 4.52
N ASP A 77 14.17 -1.59 3.48
CA ASP A 77 15.17 -0.54 3.20
C ASP A 77 14.56 0.74 2.63
N PHE A 78 13.26 0.76 2.31
CA PHE A 78 12.60 1.96 1.80
C PHE A 78 12.80 3.16 2.71
N VAL A 79 12.75 2.96 4.03
CA VAL A 79 12.92 4.03 5.01
C VAL A 79 14.30 4.69 4.93
N ASN A 80 15.34 3.90 4.66
CA ASN A 80 16.72 4.40 4.51
C ASN A 80 16.89 5.34 3.33
N VAL A 81 16.12 5.11 2.27
CA VAL A 81 16.15 5.94 1.07
C VAL A 81 15.20 7.13 1.21
N TRP A 82 13.98 6.87 1.67
CA TRP A 82 12.91 7.86 1.77
C TRP A 82 13.21 8.95 2.80
N TYR A 83 13.60 8.59 4.03
CA TYR A 83 13.74 9.54 5.12
C TYR A 83 14.74 10.68 4.84
N PRO A 84 16.00 10.42 4.38
CA PRO A 84 16.92 11.51 4.09
C PRO A 84 16.43 12.42 2.97
N LEU A 85 15.75 11.87 1.96
CA LEU A 85 15.31 12.60 0.77
C LEU A 85 14.01 13.40 0.99
N GLN A 86 13.08 12.85 1.76
CA GLN A 86 11.72 13.38 1.88
C GLN A 86 11.42 14.03 3.24
N VAL A 87 12.16 13.65 4.29
CA VAL A 87 11.93 14.16 5.65
C VAL A 87 13.06 15.06 6.10
N ALA A 88 14.30 14.54 6.09
CA ALA A 88 15.44 15.31 6.58
C ALA A 88 15.79 16.50 5.67
N ALA A 89 15.55 16.40 4.35
CA ALA A 89 15.83 17.45 3.38
C ALA A 89 14.90 18.66 3.47
N VAL A 90 13.73 18.50 4.10
CA VAL A 90 12.72 19.56 4.30
C VAL A 90 12.45 19.83 5.78
N GLN A 91 13.33 19.33 6.66
CA GLN A 91 13.19 19.48 8.11
C GLN A 91 13.12 20.95 8.53
N ASN A 92 12.15 21.31 9.37
CA ASN A 92 12.09 22.65 9.95
C ASN A 92 13.40 23.04 10.65
N GLY A 93 13.88 24.24 10.38
CA GLY A 93 15.14 24.76 10.92
C GLY A 93 16.35 24.60 10.01
N LEU A 94 16.20 24.09 8.78
CA LEU A 94 17.28 24.14 7.78
C LEU A 94 17.57 25.58 7.33
N GLY A 95 16.56 26.45 7.32
CA GLY A 95 16.69 27.85 6.94
C GLY A 95 17.39 28.01 5.60
N ARG A 96 18.50 28.77 5.59
CA ARG A 96 19.28 29.04 4.38
C ARG A 96 19.92 27.81 3.71
N PHE A 97 19.91 26.66 4.38
CA PHE A 97 20.37 25.39 3.81
C PHE A 97 19.24 24.58 3.17
N GLY A 98 17.99 24.98 3.37
CA GLY A 98 16.81 24.38 2.74
C GLY A 98 16.46 25.03 1.41
N GLN A 99 15.43 24.49 0.76
CA GLN A 99 14.92 25.01 -0.49
C GLN A 99 14.20 26.36 -0.27
N PHE A 100 14.46 27.33 -1.15
CA PHE A 100 13.73 28.59 -1.17
C PHE A 100 12.46 28.46 -2.04
N GLY A 101 11.30 28.78 -1.48
CA GLY A 101 10.02 28.75 -2.17
C GLY A 101 9.78 30.04 -2.94
N THR A 102 9.57 29.94 -4.25
CA THR A 102 9.25 31.11 -5.10
C THR A 102 7.84 31.63 -4.88
N ILE A 103 6.92 30.80 -4.39
CA ILE A 103 5.54 31.20 -4.06
C ILE A 103 5.48 31.82 -2.66
N SER A 104 6.07 31.15 -1.66
CA SER A 104 6.10 31.65 -0.28
C SER A 104 7.03 32.85 -0.09
N GLN A 105 7.99 33.04 -1.00
CA GLN A 105 9.09 34.01 -0.85
C GLN A 105 9.88 33.82 0.45
N ASP A 106 9.98 32.57 0.92
CA ASP A 106 10.70 32.16 2.13
C ASP A 106 11.23 30.72 1.99
N TYR A 107 12.11 30.30 2.89
CA TYR A 107 12.60 28.93 2.97
C TYR A 107 11.49 27.96 3.35
N LEU A 108 11.31 26.89 2.56
CA LEU A 108 10.25 25.89 2.76
C LEU A 108 10.38 25.15 4.10
N SER A 109 11.61 25.05 4.61
CA SER A 109 11.96 24.50 5.92
C SER A 109 11.84 25.52 7.07
N GLY A 110 11.16 26.63 6.85
CA GLY A 110 11.08 27.76 7.77
C GLY A 110 12.35 28.64 7.78
N PRO A 111 12.23 29.88 8.28
CA PRO A 111 13.28 30.90 8.14
C PRO A 111 14.48 30.69 9.07
N GLN A 112 14.31 29.97 10.18
CA GLN A 112 15.37 29.73 11.17
C GLN A 112 16.43 28.78 10.59
N THR A 113 17.71 29.10 10.81
CA THR A 113 18.84 28.21 10.49
C THR A 113 19.43 27.65 11.78
N LEU A 114 19.18 26.38 12.06
CA LEU A 114 19.69 25.64 13.21
C LEU A 114 21.05 25.00 12.91
N SER A 115 21.79 24.64 13.97
CA SER A 115 23.01 23.86 13.84
C SER A 115 22.71 22.42 13.41
N LYS A 116 23.64 21.75 12.73
CA LYS A 116 23.51 20.31 12.38
C LYS A 116 23.24 19.44 13.61
N LYS A 117 23.86 19.75 14.75
CA LYS A 117 23.63 19.04 16.02
C LYS A 117 22.18 19.20 16.48
N SER A 118 21.65 20.42 16.44
CA SER A 118 20.26 20.70 16.81
C SER A 118 19.28 20.00 15.86
N LEU A 119 19.54 20.01 14.55
CA LEU A 119 18.70 19.29 13.58
C LEU A 119 18.65 17.79 13.85
N ILE A 120 19.79 17.16 14.17
CA ILE A 120 19.87 15.74 14.55
C ILE A 120 19.11 15.48 15.86
N GLN A 121 19.26 16.35 16.86
CA GLN A 121 18.54 16.21 18.13
C GLN A 121 17.03 16.41 17.98
N ASN A 122 16.61 17.24 17.02
CA ASN A 122 15.21 17.56 16.76
C ASN A 122 14.51 16.54 15.86
N ARG A 123 15.14 15.41 15.52
CA ARG A 123 14.53 14.37 14.68
C ARG A 123 14.73 12.98 15.27
N ARG A 124 13.80 12.10 14.96
CA ARG A 124 13.86 10.68 15.34
C ARG A 124 14.80 9.93 14.40
N ASN A 125 15.56 8.97 14.91
CA ASN A 125 16.35 8.07 14.06
C ASN A 125 15.46 6.89 13.68
N TYR A 126 14.65 7.13 12.66
CA TYR A 126 13.58 6.21 12.32
C TYR A 126 14.08 4.86 11.79
N PHE A 127 15.27 4.87 11.18
CA PHE A 127 15.95 3.64 10.78
C PHE A 127 16.35 2.77 11.97
N GLU A 128 17.04 3.34 12.96
CA GLU A 128 17.43 2.60 14.18
C GLU A 128 16.20 2.12 14.93
N GLU A 129 15.15 2.93 15.04
CA GLU A 129 13.90 2.53 15.69
C GLU A 129 13.25 1.31 15.02
N ILE A 130 13.17 1.28 13.69
CA ILE A 130 12.63 0.11 12.98
C ILE A 130 13.57 -1.09 13.14
N ALA A 131 14.89 -0.90 13.05
CA ALA A 131 15.87 -1.97 13.17
C ALA A 131 15.84 -2.64 14.56
N GLU A 132 15.69 -1.84 15.62
CA GLU A 132 15.65 -2.31 17.02
C GLU A 132 14.29 -2.89 17.43
N ASN A 133 13.22 -2.57 16.68
CA ASN A 133 11.85 -3.01 17.01
C ASN A 133 11.29 -3.90 15.91
N GLU A 134 11.36 -5.21 16.12
CA GLU A 134 10.91 -6.19 15.12
C GLU A 134 9.41 -6.47 15.16
N LEU A 135 8.80 -6.46 16.33
CA LEU A 135 7.41 -6.88 16.53
C LEU A 135 6.45 -5.69 16.44
N ILE A 136 5.27 -5.94 15.88
CA ILE A 136 4.23 -4.92 15.65
C ILE A 136 3.70 -4.29 16.96
N ASP A 137 3.84 -4.96 18.09
CA ASP A 137 3.43 -4.47 19.40
C ASP A 137 4.41 -3.45 20.01
N ALA A 138 5.56 -3.22 19.38
CA ALA A 138 6.49 -2.18 19.79
C ALA A 138 5.87 -0.77 19.69
N ASP A 139 6.24 0.09 20.65
CA ASP A 139 5.72 1.46 20.80
C ASP A 139 5.80 2.28 19.50
N VAL A 140 6.92 2.15 18.75
CA VAL A 140 7.14 2.85 17.49
C VAL A 140 6.02 2.60 16.46
N TYR A 141 5.42 1.42 16.47
CA TYR A 141 4.32 1.05 15.57
C TYR A 141 2.97 1.34 16.19
N GLN A 142 2.78 1.05 17.49
CA GLN A 142 1.51 1.26 18.19
C GLN A 142 1.04 2.71 18.12
N ARG A 143 1.95 3.68 18.32
CA ARG A 143 1.62 5.12 18.28
C ARG A 143 1.34 5.66 16.87
N ARG A 144 1.38 4.81 15.86
CA ARG A 144 1.13 5.10 14.43
C ARG A 144 -0.01 4.27 13.85
N GLN A 145 -0.65 3.43 14.66
CA GLN A 145 -1.84 2.71 14.23
C GLN A 145 -2.98 3.69 14.02
N ILE A 146 -3.61 3.60 12.85
CA ILE A 146 -4.78 4.39 12.49
C ILE A 146 -6.02 3.52 12.76
N ASP A 147 -6.96 4.05 13.55
CA ASP A 147 -8.27 3.41 13.70
C ASP A 147 -9.16 3.78 12.51
N LEU A 148 -9.06 2.99 11.44
CA LEU A 148 -9.83 3.18 10.22
C LEU A 148 -11.35 3.04 10.44
N SER A 149 -11.78 2.40 11.54
CA SER A 149 -13.20 2.24 11.85
C SER A 149 -13.91 3.56 12.17
N GLN A 150 -13.16 4.63 12.42
CA GLN A 150 -13.69 5.98 12.65
C GLN A 150 -14.07 6.71 11.34
N ILE A 151 -13.67 6.21 10.17
CA ILE A 151 -13.80 6.93 8.89
C ILE A 151 -15.15 6.64 8.24
N ASP A 152 -16.14 7.50 8.49
CA ASP A 152 -17.50 7.41 7.92
C ASP A 152 -17.82 8.54 6.90
N ILE A 153 -16.78 9.19 6.36
CA ILE A 153 -16.91 10.17 5.28
C ILE A 153 -16.72 9.50 3.91
N PRO A 154 -17.15 10.13 2.80
CA PRO A 154 -16.84 9.69 1.44
C PRO A 154 -15.34 9.45 1.20
N VAL A 155 -15.00 8.30 0.61
CA VAL A 155 -13.60 7.91 0.30
C VAL A 155 -13.49 7.36 -1.11
N LEU A 156 -12.56 7.90 -1.90
CA LEU A 156 -12.08 7.29 -3.14
C LEU A 156 -10.64 6.80 -2.95
N SER A 157 -10.48 5.51 -2.65
CA SER A 157 -9.18 4.87 -2.49
C SER A 157 -8.63 4.46 -3.85
N CYS A 158 -7.57 5.12 -4.32
CA CYS A 158 -6.93 4.76 -5.59
C CYS A 158 -5.67 3.96 -5.32
N GLY A 159 -5.65 2.68 -5.65
CA GLY A 159 -4.49 1.80 -5.57
C GLY A 159 -3.80 1.62 -6.92
N ASN A 160 -2.62 0.99 -6.89
CA ASN A 160 -1.85 0.69 -8.08
C ASN A 160 -1.37 -0.77 -8.04
N TRP A 161 -1.63 -1.54 -9.09
CA TRP A 161 -1.25 -2.96 -9.17
C TRP A 161 0.25 -3.19 -8.93
N GLY A 162 1.08 -2.24 -9.34
CA GLY A 162 2.53 -2.27 -9.13
C GLY A 162 3.01 -1.67 -7.82
N GLY A 163 2.10 -1.17 -6.97
CA GLY A 163 2.39 -0.60 -5.66
C GLY A 163 2.38 -1.61 -4.51
N ASN A 164 2.50 -2.91 -4.80
CA ASN A 164 2.29 -4.01 -3.85
C ASN A 164 3.34 -4.10 -2.73
N ALA A 165 4.50 -3.47 -2.90
CA ALA A 165 5.52 -3.34 -1.86
C ALA A 165 5.34 -2.10 -0.96
N LEU A 166 4.28 -1.29 -1.16
CA LEU A 166 4.06 -0.08 -0.36
C LEU A 166 2.57 0.23 -0.22
N HIS A 167 1.97 0.87 -1.20
CA HIS A 167 0.66 1.51 -1.04
C HIS A 167 -0.54 0.60 -1.34
N LEU A 168 -0.43 -0.36 -2.26
CA LEU A 168 -1.59 -1.14 -2.75
C LEU A 168 -2.34 -1.87 -1.62
N ARG A 169 -1.60 -2.44 -0.66
CA ARG A 169 -2.21 -3.08 0.51
C ARG A 169 -2.98 -2.06 1.33
N GLY A 170 -2.42 -0.88 1.60
CA GLY A 170 -3.10 0.16 2.36
C GLY A 170 -4.36 0.69 1.68
N ASN A 171 -4.36 0.80 0.35
CA ASN A 171 -5.55 1.20 -0.39
C ASN A 171 -6.67 0.15 -0.33
N THR A 172 -6.33 -1.13 -0.48
CA THR A 172 -7.31 -2.23 -0.48
C THR A 172 -7.81 -2.56 0.93
N GLU A 173 -6.92 -2.68 1.91
CA GLU A 173 -7.28 -2.90 3.32
C GLU A 173 -7.98 -1.67 3.91
N GLY A 174 -7.56 -0.46 3.54
CA GLY A 174 -8.23 0.79 3.91
C GLY A 174 -9.69 0.81 3.42
N TYR A 175 -9.92 0.53 2.15
CA TYR A 175 -11.27 0.39 1.59
C TYR A 175 -12.11 -0.66 2.33
N LEU A 176 -11.53 -1.82 2.67
CA LEU A 176 -12.24 -2.88 3.37
C LEU A 176 -12.59 -2.49 4.81
N ALA A 177 -11.69 -1.81 5.51
CA ALA A 177 -11.79 -1.53 6.94
C ALA A 177 -12.73 -0.37 7.30
N ILE A 178 -12.94 0.60 6.41
CA ILE A 178 -13.78 1.76 6.72
C ILE A 178 -15.28 1.43 6.66
N PRO A 179 -16.11 1.98 7.58
CA PRO A 179 -17.55 1.77 7.60
C PRO A 179 -18.34 2.60 6.57
N SER A 180 -17.70 3.62 5.98
CA SER A 180 -18.34 4.55 5.04
C SER A 180 -19.15 3.82 3.97
N LYS A 181 -20.38 4.29 3.76
CA LYS A 181 -21.26 3.79 2.68
C LYS A 181 -20.86 4.34 1.32
N ASP A 182 -20.22 5.50 1.31
CA ASP A 182 -19.76 6.20 0.11
C ASP A 182 -18.25 5.94 -0.10
N LYS A 183 -17.90 4.65 -0.15
CA LYS A 183 -16.53 4.20 -0.37
C LYS A 183 -16.36 3.59 -1.75
N PHE A 184 -15.29 3.99 -2.42
CA PHE A 184 -14.95 3.58 -3.77
C PHE A 184 -13.49 3.12 -3.80
N LEU A 185 -13.23 2.03 -4.52
CA LEU A 185 -11.89 1.53 -4.80
C LEU A 185 -11.63 1.70 -6.30
N GLU A 186 -10.55 2.36 -6.64
CA GLU A 186 -10.02 2.39 -8.01
C GLU A 186 -8.64 1.74 -8.01
N ILE A 187 -8.31 0.89 -8.99
CA ILE A 187 -6.96 0.33 -9.12
C ILE A 187 -6.46 0.46 -10.56
N HIS A 188 -5.32 1.14 -10.72
CA HIS A 188 -4.64 1.36 -12.01
C HIS A 188 -3.26 0.67 -12.05
N GLY A 189 -2.47 0.86 -13.11
CA GLY A 189 -1.18 0.15 -13.25
C GLY A 189 -0.08 0.87 -14.03
N LEU A 190 -0.09 2.20 -14.11
CA LEU A 190 1.07 2.98 -14.57
C LEU A 190 2.05 3.25 -13.41
N GLU A 191 3.07 4.08 -13.64
CA GLU A 191 4.02 4.48 -12.60
C GLU A 191 3.32 5.29 -11.51
N HIS A 192 3.94 5.33 -10.32
CA HIS A 192 3.36 5.85 -9.09
C HIS A 192 2.66 7.21 -9.23
N PHE A 193 3.25 8.16 -9.97
CA PHE A 193 2.71 9.52 -10.09
C PHE A 193 1.86 9.75 -11.33
N THR A 194 1.90 8.84 -12.30
CA THR A 194 1.42 9.13 -13.66
C THR A 194 -0.09 9.38 -13.65
N GLU A 195 -0.87 8.43 -13.15
CA GLU A 195 -2.33 8.52 -13.19
C GLU A 195 -2.90 9.64 -12.31
N PHE A 196 -2.14 10.11 -11.30
CA PHE A 196 -2.56 11.27 -10.54
C PHE A 196 -2.70 12.53 -11.43
N TYR A 197 -1.89 12.63 -12.50
CA TYR A 197 -1.81 13.81 -13.36
C TYR A 197 -2.40 13.62 -14.77
N THR A 198 -2.74 12.39 -15.18
CA THR A 198 -3.40 12.14 -16.48
C THR A 198 -4.80 12.78 -16.54
N ASP A 199 -5.34 12.94 -17.74
CA ASP A 199 -6.73 13.36 -17.90
C ASP A 199 -7.71 12.37 -17.27
N TYR A 200 -7.38 11.07 -17.28
CA TYR A 200 -8.17 10.04 -16.60
C TYR A 200 -8.27 10.33 -15.09
N GLY A 201 -7.14 10.39 -14.37
CA GLY A 201 -7.17 10.56 -12.94
C GLY A 201 -7.65 11.95 -12.52
N ARG A 202 -7.28 13.01 -13.24
CA ARG A 202 -7.78 14.37 -12.93
C ARG A 202 -9.29 14.49 -13.11
N THR A 203 -9.85 13.89 -14.17
CA THR A 203 -11.30 13.92 -14.41
C THR A 203 -12.04 13.14 -13.32
N MET A 204 -11.54 11.97 -12.93
CA MET A 204 -12.09 11.17 -11.84
C MET A 204 -12.05 11.93 -10.51
N GLN A 205 -10.88 12.44 -10.11
CA GLN A 205 -10.71 13.23 -8.88
C GLN A 205 -11.67 14.42 -8.85
N GLN A 206 -11.75 15.18 -9.95
CA GLN A 206 -12.64 16.33 -10.04
C GLN A 206 -14.11 15.93 -9.95
N ALA A 207 -14.53 14.87 -10.63
CA ALA A 207 -15.92 14.40 -10.60
C ALA A 207 -16.36 13.98 -9.18
N PHE A 208 -15.47 13.32 -8.43
CA PHE A 208 -15.71 12.94 -7.04
C PHE A 208 -15.83 14.18 -6.13
N LEU A 209 -14.88 15.11 -6.23
CA LEU A 209 -14.87 16.32 -5.41
C LEU A 209 -16.03 17.25 -5.73
N ASP A 210 -16.39 17.44 -7.00
CA ASP A 210 -17.55 18.23 -7.39
C ASP A 210 -18.86 17.63 -6.84
N HIS A 211 -18.93 16.31 -6.70
CA HIS A 211 -20.09 15.65 -6.10
C HIS A 211 -20.18 15.91 -4.59
N TYR A 212 -19.13 15.55 -3.84
CA TYR A 212 -19.19 15.57 -2.38
C TYR A 212 -18.96 16.95 -1.76
N LEU A 213 -18.24 17.85 -2.42
CA LEU A 213 -18.02 19.22 -1.91
C LEU A 213 -19.01 20.24 -2.45
N LYS A 214 -19.51 20.05 -3.68
CA LYS A 214 -20.35 21.06 -4.36
C LYS A 214 -21.78 20.60 -4.65
N GLY A 215 -22.15 19.39 -4.24
CA GLY A 215 -23.49 18.83 -4.44
C GLY A 215 -23.87 18.61 -5.90
N LYS A 216 -22.90 18.49 -6.82
CA LYS A 216 -23.17 18.24 -8.23
C LYS A 216 -23.42 16.75 -8.49
N THR A 217 -24.22 16.41 -9.49
CA THR A 217 -24.41 15.01 -9.92
C THR A 217 -23.35 14.63 -10.95
N THR A 218 -22.09 14.48 -10.51
CA THR A 218 -20.94 14.18 -11.38
C THR A 218 -20.29 12.83 -11.13
N TRP A 219 -20.55 12.19 -9.98
CA TRP A 219 -19.91 10.94 -9.60
C TRP A 219 -20.78 9.73 -9.95
N HIS A 220 -20.22 8.78 -10.70
CA HIS A 220 -20.94 7.62 -11.24
C HIS A 220 -20.13 6.31 -11.23
N GLN A 221 -18.93 6.31 -10.63
CA GLN A 221 -18.10 5.11 -10.57
C GLN A 221 -18.82 4.01 -9.76
N ALA A 222 -18.67 2.76 -10.18
CA ALA A 222 -19.05 1.62 -9.36
C ALA A 222 -18.22 1.57 -8.06
N PRO A 223 -18.68 0.86 -7.01
CA PRO A 223 -17.95 0.72 -5.75
C PRO A 223 -16.50 0.27 -5.92
N VAL A 224 -16.21 -0.53 -6.96
CA VAL A 224 -14.87 -0.96 -7.34
C VAL A 224 -14.69 -0.75 -8.84
N HIS A 225 -13.62 -0.08 -9.25
CA HIS A 225 -13.22 0.10 -10.64
C HIS A 225 -11.78 -0.38 -10.82
N LEU A 226 -11.56 -1.26 -11.78
CA LEU A 226 -10.27 -1.91 -12.00
C LEU A 226 -9.80 -1.67 -13.43
N ARG A 227 -8.58 -1.16 -13.59
CA ARG A 227 -7.87 -1.14 -14.87
C ARG A 227 -6.93 -2.33 -14.92
N LEU A 228 -7.42 -3.42 -15.48
CA LEU A 228 -6.71 -4.71 -15.55
C LEU A 228 -5.52 -4.60 -16.49
N ARG A 229 -4.37 -5.16 -16.09
CA ARG A 229 -3.15 -5.18 -16.91
C ARG A 229 -3.21 -6.36 -17.89
N ASN A 230 -3.10 -6.07 -19.19
CA ASN A 230 -2.99 -7.09 -20.22
C ASN A 230 -1.53 -7.40 -20.55
N VAL A 231 -1.26 -8.61 -21.05
CA VAL A 231 0.10 -9.06 -21.40
C VAL A 231 0.73 -8.28 -22.57
N ASP A 232 -0.08 -7.57 -23.35
CA ASP A 232 0.37 -6.69 -24.44
C ASP A 232 0.66 -5.25 -23.98
N GLY A 233 0.55 -4.98 -22.67
CA GLY A 233 0.75 -3.66 -22.07
C GLY A 233 -0.46 -2.73 -22.11
N SER A 234 -1.59 -3.17 -22.69
CA SER A 234 -2.84 -2.43 -22.64
C SER A 234 -3.57 -2.61 -21.30
N PHE A 235 -4.60 -1.79 -21.09
CA PHE A 235 -5.48 -1.90 -19.93
C PHE A 235 -6.92 -2.21 -20.35
N THR A 236 -7.61 -3.00 -19.54
CA THR A 236 -9.06 -3.24 -19.66
C THR A 236 -9.76 -2.72 -18.42
N ASP A 237 -10.64 -1.73 -18.60
CA ASP A 237 -11.43 -1.16 -17.51
C ASP A 237 -12.61 -2.07 -17.17
N ARG A 238 -12.86 -2.28 -15.87
CA ARG A 238 -13.95 -3.11 -15.38
C ARG A 238 -14.51 -2.63 -14.05
N ASP A 239 -15.83 -2.49 -14.02
CA ASP A 239 -16.59 -2.16 -12.82
C ASP A 239 -17.05 -3.39 -12.06
N GLU A 240 -17.03 -3.28 -10.73
CA GLU A 240 -17.34 -4.33 -9.77
C GLU A 240 -18.10 -3.75 -8.57
N GLN A 241 -18.86 -4.61 -7.89
CA GLN A 241 -19.68 -4.19 -6.74
C GLN A 241 -19.01 -4.46 -5.39
N GLU A 242 -18.01 -5.33 -5.35
CA GLU A 242 -17.31 -5.70 -4.12
C GLU A 242 -15.86 -6.10 -4.38
N TRP A 243 -15.02 -5.93 -3.35
CA TRP A 243 -13.64 -6.35 -3.30
C TRP A 243 -13.40 -7.21 -2.05
N PRO A 244 -12.71 -8.36 -2.15
CA PRO A 244 -12.36 -9.08 -3.38
C PRO A 244 -13.60 -9.41 -4.23
N LEU A 245 -13.39 -9.82 -5.49
CA LEU A 245 -14.52 -9.98 -6.42
C LEU A 245 -15.46 -11.12 -5.97
N ALA A 246 -16.77 -10.86 -5.96
CA ALA A 246 -17.81 -11.83 -5.57
C ALA A 246 -17.67 -13.18 -6.25
N ARG A 247 -17.41 -13.11 -7.56
CA ARG A 247 -17.35 -14.28 -8.45
C ARG A 247 -15.96 -14.90 -8.55
N THR A 248 -15.05 -14.54 -7.64
CA THR A 248 -13.70 -15.11 -7.61
C THR A 248 -13.78 -16.63 -7.48
N GLN A 249 -13.27 -17.33 -8.49
CA GLN A 249 -13.10 -18.79 -8.43
C GLN A 249 -11.75 -19.11 -7.81
N TRP A 250 -11.72 -19.23 -6.48
CA TRP A 250 -10.52 -19.60 -5.74
C TRP A 250 -9.99 -20.96 -6.20
N THR A 251 -8.89 -20.94 -6.94
CA THR A 251 -8.27 -22.13 -7.52
C THR A 251 -6.99 -22.44 -6.77
N LYS A 252 -6.93 -23.62 -6.16
CA LYS A 252 -5.75 -24.07 -5.42
C LYS A 252 -4.80 -24.80 -6.37
N TYR A 253 -3.57 -24.32 -6.44
CA TYR A 253 -2.47 -25.01 -7.10
C TYR A 253 -1.55 -25.64 -6.04
N TYR A 254 -1.16 -26.89 -6.28
CA TYR A 254 -0.23 -27.67 -5.48
C TYR A 254 1.11 -27.71 -6.20
N LEU A 255 2.18 -27.46 -5.44
CA LEU A 255 3.56 -27.66 -5.89
C LEU A 255 3.76 -29.15 -6.18
N GLN A 256 4.44 -29.49 -7.27
CA GLN A 256 4.77 -30.87 -7.63
C GLN A 256 6.28 -31.10 -7.59
N GLN A 257 6.69 -32.37 -7.38
CA GLN A 257 8.11 -32.74 -7.28
C GLN A 257 8.90 -32.45 -8.57
N ASP A 258 8.24 -32.48 -9.73
CA ASP A 258 8.83 -32.21 -11.05
C ASP A 258 8.94 -30.72 -11.40
N GLY A 259 8.52 -29.82 -10.50
CA GLY A 259 8.50 -28.38 -10.74
C GLY A 259 7.24 -27.88 -11.45
N SER A 260 6.18 -28.67 -11.54
CA SER A 260 4.88 -28.19 -12.03
C SER A 260 3.98 -27.62 -10.91
N LEU A 261 3.01 -26.79 -11.31
CA LEU A 261 1.87 -26.34 -10.52
C LEU A 261 0.61 -27.04 -11.05
N SER A 262 -0.06 -27.80 -10.20
CA SER A 262 -1.24 -28.59 -10.59
C SER A 262 -2.42 -28.37 -9.65
N VAL A 263 -3.65 -28.50 -10.15
CA VAL A 263 -4.87 -28.50 -9.31
C VAL A 263 -5.07 -29.81 -8.54
N ASN A 264 -4.33 -30.85 -8.91
CA ASN A 264 -4.34 -32.13 -8.22
C ASN A 264 -3.34 -32.10 -7.06
N ALA A 265 -3.70 -32.72 -5.94
CA ALA A 265 -2.81 -32.86 -4.80
C ALA A 265 -1.55 -33.66 -5.19
N SER A 266 -0.40 -33.28 -4.64
CA SER A 266 0.83 -34.03 -4.73
C SER A 266 0.94 -35.05 -3.60
N ASP A 267 1.74 -36.10 -3.80
CA ASP A 267 2.29 -36.88 -2.69
C ASP A 267 3.27 -36.02 -1.87
N ASP A 268 3.68 -36.52 -0.70
CA ASP A 268 4.66 -35.84 0.15
C ASP A 268 6.05 -35.87 -0.51
N PHE A 269 6.67 -34.69 -0.66
CA PHE A 269 8.04 -34.55 -1.15
C PHE A 269 8.76 -33.37 -0.50
N GLN A 270 10.07 -33.30 -0.69
CA GLN A 270 10.91 -32.19 -0.24
C GLN A 270 11.82 -31.73 -1.39
N LEU A 271 11.92 -30.42 -1.57
CA LEU A 271 12.83 -29.79 -2.54
C LEU A 271 13.78 -28.86 -1.78
N PRO A 272 15.08 -29.18 -1.68
CA PRO A 272 16.07 -28.30 -1.07
C PRO A 272 16.54 -27.23 -2.05
N PHE A 273 16.85 -26.04 -1.55
CA PHE A 273 17.56 -24.99 -2.28
C PHE A 273 18.47 -24.22 -1.33
N GLN A 274 19.47 -23.51 -1.86
CA GLN A 274 20.31 -22.61 -1.06
C GLN A 274 19.69 -21.22 -1.00
N ALA A 275 19.76 -20.55 0.14
CA ALA A 275 19.12 -19.24 0.34
C ALA A 275 19.66 -18.15 -0.62
N ASP A 276 20.91 -18.27 -1.08
CA ASP A 276 21.57 -17.38 -2.04
C ASP A 276 21.50 -17.87 -3.50
N SER A 277 20.71 -18.92 -3.77
CA SER A 277 20.47 -19.43 -5.14
C SER A 277 19.30 -18.72 -5.84
N ALA A 278 19.03 -19.12 -7.08
CA ALA A 278 17.85 -18.67 -7.83
C ALA A 278 16.51 -19.18 -7.26
N GLY A 279 16.53 -19.96 -6.17
CA GLY A 279 15.34 -20.52 -5.54
C GLY A 279 14.72 -21.68 -6.33
N LEU A 280 13.44 -21.94 -6.06
CA LEU A 280 12.64 -22.94 -6.74
C LEU A 280 11.63 -22.24 -7.65
N ASN A 281 11.43 -22.77 -8.85
CA ASN A 281 10.42 -22.31 -9.79
C ASN A 281 9.39 -23.41 -10.01
N PHE A 282 8.12 -23.03 -10.06
CA PHE A 282 7.03 -23.94 -10.38
C PHE A 282 6.17 -23.35 -11.49
N PHE A 283 5.79 -24.19 -12.46
CA PHE A 283 5.11 -23.74 -13.69
C PHE A 283 3.78 -24.46 -13.86
N THR A 284 2.75 -23.74 -14.25
CA THR A 284 1.55 -24.40 -14.78
C THR A 284 1.89 -25.01 -16.15
N GLU A 285 1.03 -25.91 -16.62
CA GLU A 285 0.97 -26.19 -18.06
C GLU A 285 0.70 -24.89 -18.84
N PRO A 286 1.15 -24.78 -20.11
CA PRO A 286 0.82 -23.65 -20.96
C PRO A 286 -0.69 -23.39 -20.99
N LEU A 287 -1.09 -22.14 -20.76
CA LEU A 287 -2.49 -21.76 -20.79
C LEU A 287 -3.03 -21.94 -22.23
N THR A 288 -4.11 -22.70 -22.36
CA THR A 288 -4.76 -22.98 -23.66
C THR A 288 -5.90 -22.01 -23.99
N GLU A 289 -6.27 -21.18 -23.03
CA GLU A 289 -7.31 -20.16 -23.12
C GLU A 289 -6.87 -18.91 -22.36
N GLU A 290 -7.45 -17.76 -22.71
CA GLU A 290 -7.25 -16.52 -21.98
C GLU A 290 -7.71 -16.68 -20.53
N ARG A 291 -6.87 -16.22 -19.59
CA ARG A 291 -7.14 -16.31 -18.15
C ARG A 291 -6.90 -14.97 -17.49
N GLU A 292 -7.90 -14.52 -16.76
CA GLU A 292 -7.77 -13.38 -15.85
C GLU A 292 -7.47 -13.87 -14.43
N ILE A 293 -6.46 -13.28 -13.78
CA ILE A 293 -6.16 -13.48 -12.37
C ILE A 293 -6.28 -12.12 -11.69
N THR A 294 -7.34 -11.93 -10.88
CA THR A 294 -7.62 -10.67 -10.20
C THR A 294 -8.02 -10.93 -8.76
N GLY A 295 -7.37 -10.22 -7.84
CA GLY A 295 -7.63 -10.30 -6.42
C GLY A 295 -6.42 -10.74 -5.60
N PRO A 296 -6.61 -10.96 -4.29
CA PRO A 296 -5.56 -11.46 -3.41
C PRO A 296 -5.11 -12.88 -3.80
N ALA A 297 -3.81 -13.15 -3.62
CA ALA A 297 -3.24 -14.49 -3.76
C ALA A 297 -2.54 -14.89 -2.45
N ALA A 298 -2.53 -16.18 -2.14
CA ALA A 298 -1.88 -16.71 -0.95
C ALA A 298 -1.04 -17.95 -1.28
N ALA A 299 0.10 -18.06 -0.60
CA ALA A 299 0.95 -19.25 -0.63
C ALA A 299 0.92 -19.92 0.74
N SER A 300 0.64 -21.23 0.76
CA SER A 300 0.72 -22.07 1.95
C SER A 300 1.89 -23.03 1.77
N LEU A 301 2.96 -22.80 2.52
CA LEU A 301 4.22 -23.54 2.38
C LEU A 301 4.58 -24.25 3.68
N LEU A 302 5.07 -25.49 3.57
CA LEU A 302 5.77 -26.18 4.64
C LEU A 302 7.27 -25.99 4.43
N VAL A 303 7.93 -25.32 5.37
CA VAL A 303 9.34 -24.94 5.23
C VAL A 303 10.13 -25.34 6.46
N SER A 304 11.31 -25.91 6.22
CA SER A 304 12.35 -26.16 7.21
C SER A 304 13.63 -25.45 6.78
N SER A 305 14.39 -24.92 7.73
CA SER A 305 15.69 -24.30 7.48
C SER A 305 16.79 -24.97 8.31
N SER A 306 18.03 -24.92 7.81
CA SER A 306 19.23 -25.29 8.57
C SER A 306 19.67 -24.16 9.53
N THR A 307 19.09 -22.97 9.41
CA THR A 307 19.27 -21.81 10.29
C THR A 307 18.14 -21.68 11.30
N GLN A 308 18.31 -20.79 12.29
CA GLN A 308 17.28 -20.53 13.31
C GLN A 308 16.01 -19.86 12.76
N ASP A 309 16.13 -19.09 11.69
CA ASP A 309 15.03 -18.40 11.02
C ASP A 309 15.28 -18.33 9.51
N ALA A 310 14.24 -18.03 8.74
CA ALA A 310 14.31 -17.94 7.28
C ALA A 310 13.40 -16.82 6.76
N ASP A 311 13.91 -16.05 5.81
CA ASP A 311 13.14 -15.06 5.07
C ASP A 311 12.70 -15.68 3.73
N ILE A 312 11.40 -15.67 3.48
CA ILE A 312 10.78 -16.27 2.29
C ILE A 312 10.26 -15.16 1.38
N PHE A 313 10.64 -15.27 0.10
CA PHE A 313 10.25 -14.37 -0.97
C PHE A 313 9.50 -15.18 -2.03
N ILE A 314 8.34 -14.70 -2.47
CA ILE A 314 7.51 -15.35 -3.49
C ILE A 314 7.19 -14.32 -4.55
N THR A 315 7.29 -14.74 -5.81
CA THR A 315 6.87 -13.93 -6.96
C THR A 315 5.90 -14.72 -7.82
N LEU A 316 4.80 -14.06 -8.23
CA LEU A 316 3.88 -14.57 -9.25
C LEU A 316 4.24 -13.88 -10.57
N ARG A 317 4.54 -14.69 -11.58
CA ARG A 317 5.07 -14.24 -12.88
C ARG A 317 4.20 -14.80 -14.00
N VAL A 318 4.25 -14.14 -15.15
CA VAL A 318 3.68 -14.62 -16.41
C VAL A 318 4.83 -14.74 -17.39
N LEU A 319 4.84 -15.85 -18.14
CA LEU A 319 5.87 -16.14 -19.13
C LEU A 319 5.26 -16.17 -20.53
N ASP A 320 6.04 -15.75 -21.52
CA ASP A 320 5.70 -15.92 -22.92
C ASP A 320 5.86 -17.41 -23.35
N PRO A 321 5.40 -17.80 -24.56
CA PRO A 321 5.57 -19.17 -25.07
C PRO A 321 7.02 -19.63 -25.25
N HIS A 322 8.00 -18.74 -25.15
CA HIS A 322 9.43 -19.03 -25.21
C HIS A 322 10.07 -19.16 -23.82
N GLY A 323 9.29 -18.93 -22.75
CA GLY A 323 9.74 -18.99 -21.36
C GLY A 323 10.37 -17.69 -20.84
N ASN A 324 10.23 -16.56 -21.56
CA ASN A 324 10.71 -15.26 -21.09
C ASN A 324 9.65 -14.59 -20.19
N ASP A 325 10.09 -13.79 -19.23
CA ASP A 325 9.18 -12.97 -18.43
C ASP A 325 8.43 -11.94 -19.26
N ILE A 326 7.12 -11.89 -19.03
CA ILE A 326 6.30 -10.74 -19.37
C ILE A 326 6.28 -9.83 -18.15
N SER A 327 6.91 -8.66 -18.29
CA SER A 327 6.96 -7.65 -17.24
C SER A 327 5.85 -6.61 -17.42
N PHE A 328 5.41 -6.04 -16.30
CA PHE A 328 4.42 -4.97 -16.25
C PHE A 328 5.06 -3.70 -15.70
N VAL A 329 4.62 -2.54 -16.18
CA VAL A 329 4.93 -1.29 -15.49
C VAL A 329 4.36 -1.37 -14.07
N ALA A 330 5.20 -1.06 -13.09
CA ALA A 330 4.84 -1.00 -11.69
C ALA A 330 5.18 0.38 -11.11
N ALA A 331 4.67 0.68 -9.92
CA ALA A 331 4.75 2.01 -9.31
C ALA A 331 6.19 2.54 -9.26
N ASN A 332 7.16 1.67 -8.92
CA ASN A 332 8.58 2.01 -8.77
C ASN A 332 9.52 1.16 -9.66
N ASP A 333 8.98 0.31 -10.53
CA ASP A 333 9.78 -0.59 -11.37
C ASP A 333 9.17 -0.69 -12.78
N PRO A 334 9.89 -0.31 -13.85
CA PRO A 334 9.39 -0.46 -15.21
C PRO A 334 9.23 -1.93 -15.65
N HIS A 335 9.82 -2.88 -14.91
CA HIS A 335 9.81 -4.32 -15.20
C HIS A 335 9.25 -5.14 -14.03
N GLY A 336 8.14 -4.71 -13.45
CA GLY A 336 7.47 -5.39 -12.36
C GLY A 336 6.83 -6.75 -12.76
N VAL A 337 6.58 -7.56 -11.74
CA VAL A 337 5.88 -8.85 -11.88
C VAL A 337 4.38 -8.71 -11.56
N VAL A 338 3.62 -9.80 -11.64
CA VAL A 338 2.18 -9.78 -11.33
C VAL A 338 1.95 -9.44 -9.87
N ALA A 339 2.63 -10.17 -8.98
CA ALA A 339 2.55 -9.96 -7.53
C ALA A 339 3.81 -10.49 -6.84
N THR A 340 4.11 -9.95 -5.67
CA THR A 340 5.16 -10.44 -4.77
C THR A 340 4.65 -10.56 -3.35
N GLY A 341 5.26 -11.46 -2.57
CA GLY A 341 4.95 -11.70 -1.18
C GLY A 341 6.20 -12.04 -0.36
N TRP A 342 6.13 -11.74 0.93
CA TRP A 342 7.24 -11.86 1.86
C TRP A 342 6.78 -12.43 3.19
N LEU A 343 7.61 -13.26 3.81
CA LEU A 343 7.39 -13.72 5.18
C LEU A 343 8.71 -14.10 5.85
N ARG A 344 8.97 -13.52 7.02
CA ARG A 344 9.94 -14.06 7.97
C ARG A 344 9.31 -15.22 8.74
N ALA A 345 9.92 -16.39 8.73
CA ALA A 345 9.34 -17.61 9.27
C ALA A 345 9.06 -17.52 10.78
N SER A 346 9.85 -16.77 11.56
CA SER A 346 9.55 -16.51 12.97
C SER A 346 8.26 -15.69 13.19
N HIS A 347 7.78 -14.96 12.18
CA HIS A 347 6.52 -14.19 12.20
C HIS A 347 5.30 -14.96 11.66
N ARG A 348 5.45 -16.26 11.37
CA ARG A 348 4.40 -17.10 10.75
C ARG A 348 3.10 -17.27 11.54
N LYS A 349 3.09 -16.92 12.83
CA LYS A 349 1.90 -17.13 13.68
C LYS A 349 0.77 -16.22 13.19
N LEU A 350 -0.31 -16.85 12.75
CA LEU A 350 -1.48 -16.15 12.21
C LEU A 350 -2.29 -15.50 13.34
N ASP A 351 -2.78 -14.29 13.06
CA ASP A 351 -3.90 -13.69 13.79
C ASP A 351 -5.19 -14.30 13.23
N THR A 352 -5.78 -15.25 13.96
CA THR A 352 -6.95 -16.01 13.51
C THR A 352 -8.23 -15.19 13.37
N GLU A 353 -8.30 -14.01 13.99
CA GLU A 353 -9.45 -13.11 13.85
C GLU A 353 -9.32 -12.25 12.58
N LYS A 354 -8.10 -11.80 12.26
CA LYS A 354 -7.85 -10.90 11.11
C LYS A 354 -7.47 -11.60 9.81
N ALA A 355 -7.03 -12.87 9.85
CA ALA A 355 -6.66 -13.64 8.65
C ALA A 355 -7.83 -13.88 7.66
N CYS A 356 -9.06 -13.50 8.05
CA CYS A 356 -10.29 -13.74 7.31
C CYS A 356 -10.64 -12.66 6.27
N LEU A 357 -9.94 -11.50 6.26
CA LEU A 357 -10.41 -10.32 5.52
C LEU A 357 -10.18 -10.35 4.00
N THR A 358 -9.24 -11.14 3.49
CA THR A 358 -8.88 -11.11 2.04
C THR A 358 -8.70 -12.47 1.37
N VAL A 359 -8.48 -13.55 2.12
CA VAL A 359 -8.33 -14.90 1.54
C VAL A 359 -9.11 -15.93 2.37
N PRO A 360 -10.18 -16.56 1.84
CA PRO A 360 -11.04 -17.49 2.58
C PRO A 360 -10.33 -18.74 3.14
N THR A 361 -9.15 -19.09 2.61
CA THR A 361 -8.46 -20.36 2.87
C THR A 361 -7.48 -20.35 4.06
N ILE A 362 -7.25 -19.22 4.74
CA ILE A 362 -6.33 -19.15 5.90
C ILE A 362 -7.01 -19.62 7.20
N ARG A 363 -7.83 -20.68 7.14
CA ARG A 363 -8.42 -21.33 8.34
C ARG A 363 -7.73 -22.64 8.72
N THR A 364 -6.85 -23.18 7.89
CA THR A 364 -6.25 -24.51 8.12
C THR A 364 -4.74 -24.48 7.89
N MET A 365 -3.97 -23.99 8.86
CA MET A 365 -2.59 -24.42 9.03
C MET A 365 -2.39 -24.86 10.48
N ASN A 366 -2.50 -26.18 10.71
CA ASN A 366 -1.90 -26.84 11.86
C ASN A 366 -0.41 -26.99 11.55
N CYS A 367 0.44 -26.17 12.17
CA CYS A 367 1.87 -26.42 12.20
C CYS A 367 2.19 -27.22 13.46
N ASN A 368 2.39 -28.53 13.32
CA ASN A 368 3.18 -29.29 14.29
C ASN A 368 4.66 -28.97 14.01
N LEU A 369 5.37 -28.50 15.03
CA LEU A 369 6.83 -28.48 15.09
C LEU A 369 7.37 -29.88 15.35
#